data_AF-A0A5C8FA63-F1
#
_entry.id   AF-A0A5C8FA63-F1
#
_cell.length_a   1.000
_cell.length_b   1.000
_cell.length_c   1.000
_cell.angle_alpha   90.00
_cell.angle_beta   90.00
_cell.angle_gamma   90.00
#
_symmetry.space_group_name_H-M   'P 1'
#
loop_
_entity.id
_entity.type
_entity.pdbx_description
1 polymer ?
#
loop_
_entity_poly.entity_id
_entity_poly.type
_entity_poly.pdbx_seq_one_letter_code
_entity_poly.pdbx_strand_id
1 'polypeptide(L)'
;MRLLIIVLLLFFNINFLYVQDLKNYNLNKTFRIIRKFDNLLSSDNKEYIFYIDASYLFSPEGKLIYSNNIYTAQKFLENDSNNMVYSGIIKSNTPPENYIYMLLHKRLYDYMSKNKSTYIDKLMQSDLQTFYDDIREYIFKEEIYTGNFKYIRFLSKTKYKYYTGKD
;
A
#
# COMPACT_ATOMS: atom_id res chain seq x y z
N MET A 1 1.93 -8.41 -14.41
CA MET A 1 0.76 -7.50 -14.33
C MET A 1 -0.55 -8.23 -14.06
N ARG A 2 -0.91 -9.30 -14.80
CA ARG A 2 -2.16 -10.05 -14.57
C ARG A 2 -2.28 -10.70 -13.17
N LEU A 3 -1.18 -11.20 -12.60
CA LEU A 3 -1.19 -11.81 -11.27
C LEU A 3 -1.50 -10.80 -10.15
N LEU A 4 -1.02 -9.56 -10.29
CA LEU A 4 -1.15 -8.50 -9.28
C LEU A 4 -2.60 -8.01 -9.16
N ILE A 5 -3.31 -7.98 -10.29
CA ILE A 5 -4.74 -7.63 -10.37
C ILE A 5 -5.64 -8.75 -9.82
N ILE A 6 -5.27 -10.02 -10.03
CA ILE A 6 -6.01 -11.16 -9.49
C ILE A 6 -5.91 -11.23 -7.95
N VAL A 7 -4.74 -10.90 -7.40
CA VAL A 7 -4.55 -10.80 -5.93
C VAL A 7 -5.41 -9.67 -5.33
N LEU A 8 -5.66 -8.58 -6.07
CA LEU A 8 -6.50 -7.45 -5.64
C LEU A 8 -8.01 -7.77 -5.57
N LEU A 9 -8.51 -8.74 -6.35
CA LEU A 9 -9.95 -9.06 -6.44
C LEU A 9 -10.44 -10.09 -5.40
N LEU A 10 -9.55 -10.88 -4.80
CA LEU A 10 -9.91 -11.90 -3.79
C LEU A 10 -10.20 -11.32 -2.38
N PHE A 11 -10.09 -10.00 -2.20
CA PHE A 11 -10.14 -9.33 -0.89
C PHE A 11 -11.53 -9.28 -0.20
N PHE A 12 -12.64 -9.62 -0.84
CA PHE A 12 -13.98 -9.27 -0.34
C PHE A 12 -14.91 -10.42 0.09
N ASN A 13 -14.45 -11.67 0.20
CA ASN A 13 -15.30 -12.77 0.68
C ASN A 13 -14.60 -13.68 1.68
N ILE A 14 -14.35 -13.23 2.91
CA ILE A 14 -13.85 -14.11 3.97
C ILE A 14 -14.66 -13.91 5.26
N ASN A 15 -15.37 -14.97 5.63
CA ASN A 15 -16.14 -15.10 6.86
C ASN A 15 -15.27 -14.89 8.12
N PHE A 16 -15.85 -14.22 9.11
CA PHE A 16 -15.25 -13.99 10.42
C PHE A 16 -14.97 -15.30 11.14
N LEU A 17 -13.69 -15.67 11.27
CA LEU A 17 -13.24 -16.65 12.25
C LEU A 17 -12.07 -16.04 13.03
N TYR A 18 -12.22 -16.05 14.36
CA TYR A 18 -11.24 -15.55 15.32
C TYR A 18 -9.87 -16.23 15.15
N VAL A 19 -8.81 -15.44 15.25
CA VAL A 19 -7.41 -15.88 15.09
C VAL A 19 -6.75 -16.09 16.46
N GLN A 20 -6.23 -17.29 16.70
CA GLN A 20 -5.18 -17.56 17.69
C GLN A 20 -3.93 -18.05 16.95
N ASP A 21 -2.77 -17.54 17.38
CA ASP A 21 -1.41 -17.78 16.88
C ASP A 21 -1.03 -17.22 15.49
N LEU A 22 -0.71 -15.92 15.49
CA LEU A 22 0.07 -15.26 14.44
C LEU A 22 1.45 -14.90 14.97
N LYS A 23 2.46 -14.80 14.09
CA LYS A 23 3.68 -14.03 14.37
C LYS A 23 3.26 -12.70 14.98
N ASN A 24 3.57 -12.51 16.26
CA ASN A 24 2.96 -11.48 17.11
C ASN A 24 3.56 -10.10 16.77
N TYR A 25 3.27 -9.59 15.57
CA TYR A 25 3.64 -8.22 15.20
C TYR A 25 2.90 -7.28 16.13
N ASN A 26 3.64 -6.44 16.85
CA ASN A 26 3.03 -5.38 17.66
C ASN A 26 2.44 -4.31 16.72
N LEU A 27 1.19 -4.50 16.29
CA LEU A 27 0.45 -3.59 15.41
C LEU A 27 0.00 -2.30 16.14
N ASN A 28 0.22 -2.19 17.46
CA ASN A 28 -0.10 -0.99 18.23
C ASN A 28 0.96 0.10 18.08
N LYS A 29 2.12 -0.19 17.47
CA LYS A 29 3.15 0.81 17.20
C LYS A 29 2.87 1.59 15.91
N THR A 30 3.55 2.74 15.78
CA THR A 30 3.59 3.47 14.51
C THR A 30 4.65 2.86 13.59
N PHE A 31 4.29 2.64 12.32
CA PHE A 31 5.16 2.12 11.28
C PHE A 31 5.61 3.26 10.37
N ARG A 32 6.91 3.35 10.10
CA ARG A 32 7.48 4.31 9.14
C ARG A 32 7.90 3.59 7.87
N ILE A 33 7.56 4.16 6.72
CA ILE A 33 7.83 3.58 5.40
C ILE A 33 8.48 4.63 4.54
N ILE A 34 9.70 4.34 4.09
CA ILE A 34 10.42 5.17 3.12
C ILE A 34 10.68 4.31 1.89
N ARG A 35 9.88 4.48 0.84
CA ARG A 35 9.92 3.61 -0.36
C ARG A 35 9.73 4.39 -1.65
N LYS A 36 10.26 3.80 -2.72
CA LYS A 36 9.97 4.16 -4.12
C LYS A 36 8.68 3.44 -4.54
N PHE A 37 7.81 4.16 -5.24
CA PHE A 37 6.56 3.69 -5.83
C PHE A 37 6.65 3.96 -7.32
N ASP A 38 6.78 2.89 -8.11
CA ASP A 38 6.88 2.92 -9.58
C ASP A 38 5.75 2.10 -10.20
N ASN A 39 5.74 1.97 -11.53
CA ASN A 39 4.67 1.32 -12.30
C ASN A 39 3.29 1.96 -12.04
N LEU A 40 3.27 3.27 -11.79
CA LEU A 40 2.05 4.05 -11.59
C LEU A 40 1.65 4.67 -12.93
N LEU A 41 0.63 4.10 -13.56
CA LEU A 41 0.23 4.49 -14.92
C LEU A 41 -0.93 5.48 -14.88
N SER A 42 -0.85 6.54 -15.68
CA SER A 42 -2.01 7.38 -16.01
C SER A 42 -2.99 6.62 -16.91
N SER A 43 -4.18 7.21 -17.13
CA SER A 43 -5.21 6.65 -18.03
C SER A 43 -4.74 6.47 -19.48
N ASP A 44 -3.71 7.20 -19.91
CA ASP A 44 -3.05 7.13 -21.21
C ASP A 44 -1.67 6.45 -21.15
N ASN A 45 -1.42 5.64 -20.10
CA ASN A 45 -0.25 4.77 -19.92
C ASN A 45 1.11 5.46 -19.75
N LYS A 46 1.14 6.76 -19.41
CA LYS A 46 2.39 7.38 -18.98
C LYS A 46 2.72 6.91 -17.57
N GLU A 47 3.98 6.53 -17.35
CA GLU A 47 4.46 6.07 -16.05
C GLU A 47 4.95 7.22 -15.17
N TYR A 48 4.63 7.13 -13.89
CA TYR A 48 5.05 8.05 -12.84
C TYR A 48 5.75 7.30 -11.71
N ILE A 49 6.70 8.00 -11.08
CA ILE A 49 7.46 7.48 -9.94
C ILE A 49 7.35 8.48 -8.79
N PHE A 50 7.03 7.97 -7.60
CA PHE A 50 7.06 8.73 -6.36
C PHE A 50 8.02 8.11 -5.35
N TYR A 51 8.65 8.97 -4.56
CA TYR A 51 9.40 8.55 -3.38
C TYR A 51 8.67 9.10 -2.18
N ILE A 52 8.28 8.25 -1.24
CA ILE A 52 7.41 8.65 -0.13
C ILE A 52 8.02 8.22 1.19
N ASP A 53 8.01 9.14 2.15
CA ASP A 53 8.17 8.89 3.58
C ASP A 53 6.81 9.04 4.25
N ALA A 54 6.28 7.95 4.79
CA ALA A 54 4.96 7.90 5.41
C ALA A 54 5.05 7.30 6.82
N SER A 55 4.15 7.78 7.68
CA SER A 55 3.96 7.24 9.03
C SER A 55 2.52 6.75 9.17
N TYR A 56 2.36 5.49 9.56
CA TYR A 56 1.08 4.82 9.61
C TYR A 56 0.85 4.15 10.97
N LEU A 57 -0.37 4.23 11.46
CA LEU A 57 -0.83 3.52 12.65
C LEU A 57 -2.10 2.75 12.28
N PHE A 58 -2.11 1.44 12.53
CA PHE A 58 -3.30 0.63 12.27
C PHE A 58 -4.46 1.06 13.18
N SER A 59 -5.65 1.17 12.60
CA SER A 59 -6.90 1.24 13.35
C SER A 59 -7.21 -0.12 14.00
N PRO A 60 -8.12 -0.20 14.98
CA PRO A 60 -8.62 -1.48 15.48
C PRO A 60 -9.10 -2.41 14.35
N GLU A 61 -9.89 -1.89 13.42
CA GLU A 61 -10.44 -2.64 12.28
C GLU A 61 -9.34 -3.09 11.33
N GLY A 62 -8.35 -2.23 11.06
CA GLY A 62 -7.22 -2.56 10.21
C GLY A 62 -6.33 -3.66 10.78
N LYS A 63 -6.17 -3.73 12.11
CA LYS A 63 -5.47 -4.84 12.77
C LYS A 63 -6.20 -6.16 12.55
N LEU A 64 -7.53 -6.15 12.62
CA LEU A 64 -8.36 -7.34 12.37
C LEU A 64 -8.25 -7.77 10.90
N ILE A 65 -8.40 -6.85 9.95
CA ILE A 65 -8.27 -7.13 8.51
C ILE A 65 -6.89 -7.71 8.19
N TYR A 66 -5.82 -7.06 8.68
CA TYR A 66 -4.46 -7.52 8.50
C TYR A 66 -4.26 -8.94 9.04
N SER A 67 -4.65 -9.16 10.30
CA SER A 67 -4.45 -10.44 10.98
C SER A 67 -5.25 -11.56 10.31
N ASN A 68 -6.50 -11.30 9.93
CA ASN A 68 -7.33 -12.26 9.23
C ASN A 68 -6.73 -12.65 7.88
N ASN A 69 -6.23 -11.69 7.10
CA ASN A 69 -5.60 -11.96 5.81
C ASN A 69 -4.38 -12.88 5.94
N ILE A 70 -3.51 -12.64 6.93
CA ILE A 70 -2.35 -13.51 7.18
C ILE A 70 -2.81 -14.90 7.64
N TYR A 71 -3.72 -14.96 8.62
CA TYR A 71 -4.21 -16.22 9.17
C TYR A 71 -4.86 -17.09 8.10
N THR A 72 -5.75 -16.52 7.29
CA THR A 72 -6.41 -17.27 6.22
C THR A 72 -5.39 -17.80 5.22
N ALA A 73 -4.42 -16.97 4.80
CA ALA A 73 -3.37 -17.42 3.89
C ALA A 73 -2.50 -18.54 4.48
N GLN A 74 -2.16 -18.46 5.76
CA GLN A 74 -1.42 -19.52 6.46
C GLN A 74 -2.21 -20.82 6.52
N LYS A 75 -3.47 -20.76 6.94
CA LYS A 75 -4.36 -21.92 7.02
C LYS A 75 -4.57 -22.60 5.67
N PHE A 76 -4.62 -21.83 4.58
CA PHE A 76 -4.64 -22.42 3.24
C PHE A 76 -3.33 -23.14 2.90
N LEU A 77 -2.17 -22.55 3.23
CA LEU A 77 -0.87 -23.18 2.98
C LEU A 77 -0.60 -24.42 3.85
N GLU A 78 -1.23 -24.55 5.01
CA GLU A 78 -1.17 -25.80 5.80
C GLU A 78 -1.76 -26.98 5.03
N ASN A 79 -2.81 -26.73 4.23
CA ASN A 79 -3.48 -27.75 3.42
C ASN A 79 -2.88 -27.90 2.01
N ASP A 80 -2.30 -26.83 1.47
CA ASP A 80 -1.63 -26.81 0.16
C ASP A 80 -0.38 -25.92 0.20
N SER A 81 0.72 -26.50 0.70
CA SER A 81 1.97 -25.77 0.98
C SER A 81 2.64 -25.15 -0.24
N ASN A 82 2.31 -25.61 -1.45
CA ASN A 82 2.89 -25.11 -2.70
C ASN A 82 2.02 -24.04 -3.37
N ASN A 83 0.96 -23.58 -2.71
CA ASN A 83 0.08 -22.59 -3.29
C ASN A 83 0.77 -21.23 -3.47
N MET A 84 1.11 -20.90 -4.72
CA MET A 84 1.81 -19.67 -5.07
C MET A 84 1.03 -18.39 -4.73
N VAL A 85 -0.30 -18.45 -4.72
CA VAL A 85 -1.15 -17.29 -4.44
C VAL A 85 -1.06 -16.93 -2.95
N TYR A 86 -1.32 -17.89 -2.06
CA TYR A 86 -1.33 -17.63 -0.62
C TYR A 86 0.07 -17.39 -0.05
N SER A 87 1.11 -18.04 -0.61
CA SER A 87 2.50 -17.70 -0.28
C SER A 87 2.85 -16.25 -0.70
N GLY A 88 2.34 -15.81 -1.85
CA GLY A 88 2.40 -14.43 -2.29
C GLY A 88 1.73 -13.46 -1.30
N ILE A 89 0.53 -13.78 -0.83
CA ILE A 89 -0.23 -12.99 0.15
C ILE A 89 0.55 -12.85 1.47
N ILE A 90 1.14 -13.93 1.99
CA ILE A 90 1.94 -13.84 3.22
C ILE A 90 3.13 -12.91 2.99
N LYS A 91 3.88 -13.09 1.89
CA LYS A 91 5.07 -12.29 1.60
C LYS A 91 4.74 -10.81 1.37
N SER A 92 3.62 -10.52 0.72
CA SER A 92 3.19 -9.16 0.39
C SER A 92 2.66 -8.41 1.61
N ASN A 93 2.19 -9.12 2.64
CA ASN A 93 1.66 -8.54 3.86
C ASN A 93 2.61 -8.67 5.06
N THR A 94 3.72 -9.41 4.92
CA THR A 94 4.68 -9.64 6.00
C THR A 94 6.08 -9.14 5.61
N PRO A 95 6.71 -8.26 6.41
CA PRO A 95 6.19 -7.65 7.65
C PRO A 95 5.10 -6.60 7.38
N PRO A 96 4.39 -6.07 8.41
CA PRO A 96 3.29 -5.12 8.24
C PRO A 96 3.61 -3.89 7.36
N GLU A 97 4.87 -3.46 7.31
CA GLU A 97 5.34 -2.40 6.42
C GLU A 97 5.11 -2.71 4.94
N ASN A 98 5.10 -3.99 4.54
CA ASN A 98 4.76 -4.41 3.17
C ASN A 98 3.27 -4.24 2.89
N TYR A 99 2.39 -4.57 3.85
CA TYR A 99 0.95 -4.34 3.71
C TYR A 99 0.65 -2.86 3.50
N ILE A 100 1.23 -2.01 4.34
CA ILE A 100 1.02 -0.56 4.24
C ILE A 100 1.62 0.00 2.93
N TYR A 101 2.77 -0.53 2.49
CA TYR A 101 3.29 -0.23 1.15
C TYR A 101 2.28 -0.57 0.05
N MET A 102 1.62 -1.74 0.13
CA MET A 102 0.60 -2.12 -0.85
C MET A 102 -0.62 -1.20 -0.81
N LEU A 103 -1.08 -0.79 0.37
CA LEU A 103 -2.17 0.18 0.50
C LEU A 103 -1.82 1.49 -0.21
N LEU A 104 -0.64 2.06 0.10
CA LEU A 104 -0.17 3.28 -0.55
C LEU A 104 -0.03 3.11 -2.06
N HIS A 105 0.58 2.01 -2.51
CA HIS A 105 0.79 1.75 -3.93
C HIS A 105 -0.54 1.66 -4.67
N LYS A 106 -1.52 0.92 -4.12
CA LYS A 106 -2.88 0.83 -4.67
C LYS A 106 -3.52 2.20 -4.82
N ARG A 107 -3.48 3.04 -3.77
CA ARG A 107 -4.14 4.37 -3.82
C ARG A 107 -3.45 5.37 -4.72
N LEU A 108 -2.12 5.32 -4.79
CA LEU A 108 -1.39 6.08 -5.80
C LEU A 108 -1.82 5.62 -7.20
N TYR A 109 -1.84 4.32 -7.46
CA TYR A 109 -2.25 3.78 -8.75
C TYR A 109 -3.69 4.18 -9.10
N ASP A 110 -4.63 4.04 -8.18
CA ASP A 110 -6.04 4.43 -8.37
C ASP A 110 -6.18 5.91 -8.68
N TYR A 111 -5.39 6.78 -8.03
CA TYR A 111 -5.39 8.22 -8.30
C TYR A 111 -4.81 8.52 -9.69
N MET A 112 -3.66 7.94 -10.02
CA MET A 112 -2.98 8.20 -11.29
C MET A 112 -3.78 7.70 -12.49
N SER A 113 -4.30 6.47 -12.39
CA SER A 113 -5.04 5.81 -13.48
C SER A 113 -6.36 6.49 -13.85
N LYS A 114 -6.92 7.34 -12.98
CA LYS A 114 -8.13 8.14 -13.27
C LYS A 114 -7.86 9.38 -14.12
N ASN A 115 -6.60 9.82 -14.19
CA ASN A 115 -6.23 11.10 -14.78
C ASN A 115 -5.41 10.90 -16.07
N LYS A 116 -5.53 11.82 -17.03
CA LYS A 116 -4.65 11.85 -18.21
C LYS A 116 -3.28 12.41 -17.85
N SER A 117 -2.24 11.94 -18.53
CA SER A 117 -0.88 12.39 -18.28
C SER A 117 -0.72 13.91 -18.42
N THR A 118 -1.40 14.52 -19.41
CA THR A 118 -1.37 15.98 -19.64
C THR A 118 -1.88 16.79 -18.45
N TYR A 119 -2.90 16.28 -17.74
CA TYR A 119 -3.43 16.93 -16.55
C TYR A 119 -2.46 16.80 -15.37
N ILE A 120 -1.95 15.59 -15.14
CA ILE A 120 -0.98 15.30 -14.08
C ILE A 120 0.30 16.13 -14.28
N ASP A 121 0.85 16.13 -15.49
CA ASP A 121 2.09 16.85 -15.83
C ASP A 121 1.92 18.36 -15.61
N LYS A 122 0.77 18.91 -16.01
CA LYS A 122 0.46 20.32 -15.78
C LYS A 122 0.52 20.63 -14.28
N LEU A 123 -0.18 19.86 -13.45
CA LEU A 123 -0.18 20.08 -12.01
C LEU A 123 1.22 19.91 -11.40
N MET A 124 1.97 18.88 -11.79
CA MET A 124 3.34 18.67 -11.30
C MET A 124 4.29 19.82 -11.65
N GLN A 125 4.04 20.55 -12.74
CA GLN A 125 4.87 21.67 -13.19
C GLN A 125 4.41 23.02 -12.64
N SER A 126 3.09 23.27 -12.61
CA SER A 126 2.54 24.57 -12.25
C SER A 126 2.10 24.69 -10.80
N ASP A 127 1.69 23.58 -10.17
CA ASP A 127 1.15 23.57 -8.81
C ASP A 127 1.39 22.22 -8.10
N LEU A 128 2.68 21.94 -7.87
CA LEU A 128 3.13 20.68 -7.29
C LEU A 128 2.58 20.44 -5.88
N GLN A 129 2.35 21.52 -5.13
CA GLN A 129 1.87 21.42 -3.75
C GLN A 129 0.41 20.94 -3.73
N THR A 130 -0.47 21.59 -4.51
CA THR A 130 -1.86 21.17 -4.65
C THR A 130 -1.95 19.73 -5.16
N PHE A 131 -1.14 19.35 -6.15
CA PHE A 131 -1.09 17.97 -6.63
C PHE A 131 -0.80 16.95 -5.51
N TYR A 132 0.19 17.26 -4.67
CA TYR A 132 0.52 16.40 -3.54
C TYR A 132 -0.55 16.42 -2.45
N ASP A 133 -1.21 17.55 -2.20
CA ASP A 133 -2.31 17.64 -1.25
C ASP A 133 -3.52 16.81 -1.69
N ASP A 134 -3.90 16.88 -2.96
CA ASP A 134 -5.00 16.09 -3.53
C ASP A 134 -4.77 14.57 -3.37
N ILE A 135 -3.54 14.11 -3.64
CA ILE A 135 -3.18 12.70 -3.45
C ILE A 135 -3.26 12.30 -1.97
N ARG A 136 -2.77 13.14 -1.05
CA ARG A 136 -2.83 12.85 0.40
C ARG A 136 -4.27 12.75 0.88
N GLU A 137 -5.10 13.71 0.50
CA GLU A 137 -6.51 13.73 0.88
C GLU A 137 -7.22 12.48 0.36
N TYR A 138 -6.97 12.11 -0.90
CA TYR A 138 -7.49 10.88 -1.47
C TYR A 138 -7.08 9.64 -0.67
N ILE A 139 -5.80 9.49 -0.35
CA ILE A 139 -5.30 8.34 0.43
C ILE A 139 -5.93 8.31 1.82
N PHE A 140 -5.99 9.44 2.52
CA PHE A 140 -6.55 9.50 3.88
C PHE A 140 -8.04 9.14 3.89
N LYS A 141 -8.80 9.61 2.90
CA LYS A 141 -10.21 9.29 2.75
C LYS A 141 -10.45 7.80 2.49
N GLU A 142 -9.66 7.21 1.60
CA GLU A 142 -9.83 5.82 1.15
C GLU A 142 -9.35 4.77 2.17
N GLU A 143 -8.42 5.15 3.06
CA GLU A 143 -7.79 4.23 4.02
C GLU A 143 -8.23 4.47 5.47
N ILE A 144 -9.27 5.28 5.70
CA ILE A 144 -9.76 5.65 7.03
C ILE A 144 -10.06 4.44 7.93
N TYR A 145 -10.50 3.32 7.34
CA TYR A 145 -10.85 2.09 8.07
C TYR A 145 -9.66 1.19 8.33
N THR A 146 -8.59 1.26 7.52
CA THR A 146 -7.41 0.39 7.70
C THR A 146 -6.43 1.00 8.70
N GLY A 147 -6.37 2.33 8.77
CA GLY A 147 -5.53 3.02 9.74
C GLY A 147 -5.41 4.49 9.46
N ASN A 148 -4.54 5.12 10.25
CA ASN A 148 -4.29 6.55 10.19
C ASN A 148 -2.87 6.81 9.71
N PHE A 149 -2.77 7.46 8.55
CA PHE A 149 -1.52 8.07 8.11
C PHE A 149 -1.31 9.40 8.84
N LYS A 150 -0.41 9.42 9.81
CA LYS A 150 -0.02 10.65 10.52
C LYS A 150 0.63 11.67 9.59
N TYR A 151 1.33 11.19 8.57
CA TYR A 151 1.83 11.99 7.46
C TYR A 151 2.13 11.12 6.23
N ILE A 152 2.11 11.76 5.07
CA ILE A 152 2.64 11.26 3.80
C ILE A 152 3.48 12.40 3.19
N ARG A 153 4.79 12.20 3.06
CA ARG A 153 5.71 13.20 2.52
C ARG A 153 6.29 12.70 1.20
N PHE A 154 6.07 13.45 0.14
CA PHE A 154 6.73 13.23 -1.14
C PHE A 154 8.16 13.76 -1.06
N LEU A 155 9.10 12.92 -1.48
CA LEU A 155 10.52 13.18 -1.44
C LEU A 155 11.04 13.38 -2.86
N SER A 156 12.07 14.22 -2.99
CA SER A 156 12.93 14.15 -4.17
C SER A 156 13.75 12.85 -4.15
N LYS A 157 14.20 12.40 -5.33
CA LYS A 157 15.10 11.25 -5.45
C LYS A 157 16.34 11.39 -4.56
N THR A 158 16.92 12.59 -4.49
CA THR A 158 18.08 12.90 -3.63
C THR A 158 17.77 12.70 -2.15
N LYS A 159 16.62 13.19 -1.66
CA LYS A 159 16.21 12.99 -0.25
C LYS A 159 15.93 11.51 0.04
N TYR A 160 15.32 10.79 -0.90
CA TYR A 160 15.10 9.35 -0.77
C TYR A 160 16.41 8.58 -0.63
N LYS A 161 17.39 8.88 -1.50
CA LYS A 161 18.73 8.29 -1.44
C LYS A 161 19.42 8.59 -0.13
N TYR A 162 19.34 9.82 0.36
CA TYR A 162 19.88 10.20 1.67
C TYR A 162 19.29 9.37 2.82
N TYR A 163 17.97 9.17 2.85
CA TYR A 163 17.33 8.43 3.94
C TYR A 163 17.49 6.91 3.87
N THR A 164 17.69 6.34 2.68
CA THR A 164 17.62 4.89 2.49
C THR A 164 18.92 4.26 1.98
N GLY A 165 19.85 5.04 1.45
CA GLY A 165 21.04 4.56 0.75
C GLY A 165 20.74 3.93 -0.62
N LYS A 166 19.50 4.00 -1.12
CA LYS A 166 19.04 3.36 -2.37
C LYS A 166 18.80 4.39 -3.48
N ASP A 167 18.90 3.95 -4.73
CA ASP A 167 18.65 4.76 -5.93
C ASP A 167 17.18 4.76 -6.40
#